data_AF-A0AAE3FXB1-F1
#
_entry.id   AF-A0AAE3FXB1-F1
#
_cell.length_a   1.000
_cell.length_b   1.000
_cell.length_c   1.000
_cell.angle_alpha   90.00
_cell.angle_beta   90.00
_cell.angle_gamma   90.00
#
_symmetry.space_group_name_H-M   'P 1'
#
loop_
_entity.id
_entity.type
_entity.pdbx_description
1 polymer ?
#
loop_
_entity_poly.entity_id
_entity_poly.type
_entity_poly.pdbx_seq_one_letter_code
_entity_poly.pdbx_strand_id
1 'polypeptide(L)'
;MPQCEMCGATQGSLTTTKVEGAELELCDSCKDFGTEVRTTSPSSSGSKYSTSSSSGKASGASTSSAGAGSSSSSGSTRRRRDMFDDMDEIAADYDDRIRSARESRNLTQEELANKLNEKASLIRKLERGDILPSDGVQKKLERSLDISLTEGTDVDADDWSSGSSSGMTLGDVVKRKD
;
A
#
# COMPACT_ATOMS: atom_id res chain seq x y z
N MET A 1 -14.87 -4.00 -48.16
CA MET A 1 -13.86 -4.86 -47.52
C MET A 1 -13.18 -4.01 -46.46
N PRO A 2 -13.06 -4.50 -45.22
CA PRO A 2 -12.35 -3.75 -44.19
C PRO A 2 -10.85 -3.69 -44.53
N GLN A 3 -10.19 -2.64 -44.07
CA GLN A 3 -8.79 -2.34 -44.37
C GLN A 3 -7.95 -2.56 -43.11
N CYS A 4 -6.78 -3.17 -43.25
CA CYS A 4 -5.84 -3.35 -42.15
C CYS A 4 -5.22 -2.00 -41.74
N GLU A 5 -5.23 -1.70 -40.45
CA GLU A 5 -4.75 -0.42 -39.89
C GLU A 5 -3.21 -0.31 -39.84
N MET A 6 -2.47 -1.41 -40.04
CA MET A 6 -0.98 -1.39 -40.06
C MET A 6 -0.38 -1.37 -41.46
N CYS A 7 -0.96 -2.12 -42.39
CA CYS A 7 -0.38 -2.29 -43.73
C CYS A 7 -1.27 -1.75 -44.86
N GLY A 8 -2.49 -1.30 -44.56
CA GLY A 8 -3.44 -0.77 -45.53
C GLY A 8 -4.00 -1.79 -46.52
N ALA A 9 -3.70 -3.09 -46.36
CA ALA A 9 -4.23 -4.13 -47.22
C ALA A 9 -5.73 -4.37 -46.94
N THR A 10 -6.51 -4.59 -48.00
CA THR A 10 -7.92 -4.97 -47.90
C THR A 10 -8.03 -6.49 -47.77
N GLN A 11 -8.57 -6.97 -46.65
CA GLN A 11 -8.69 -8.40 -46.34
C GLN A 11 -10.10 -8.74 -45.85
N GLY A 12 -10.53 -10.00 -46.03
CA GLY A 12 -11.87 -10.45 -45.65
C GLY A 12 -12.04 -10.70 -44.16
N SER A 13 -10.95 -10.98 -43.44
CA SER A 13 -10.91 -11.25 -42.01
C SER A 13 -9.82 -10.41 -41.34
N LEU A 14 -10.21 -9.63 -40.34
CA LEU A 14 -9.30 -8.88 -39.49
C LEU A 14 -9.43 -9.38 -38.05
N THR A 15 -8.32 -9.37 -37.33
CA THR A 15 -8.22 -9.74 -35.92
C THR A 15 -7.91 -8.50 -35.09
N THR A 16 -8.75 -8.23 -34.09
CA THR A 16 -8.52 -7.15 -33.12
C THR A 16 -7.33 -7.49 -32.23
N THR A 17 -6.27 -6.70 -32.34
CA THR A 17 -5.00 -6.94 -31.65
C THR A 17 -4.58 -5.67 -30.93
N LYS A 18 -4.06 -5.80 -29.70
CA LYS A 18 -3.54 -4.66 -28.95
C LYS A 18 -2.06 -4.46 -29.27
N VAL A 19 -1.74 -3.32 -29.89
CA VAL A 19 -0.38 -2.90 -30.25
C VAL A 19 -0.07 -1.60 -29.52
N GLU A 20 1.00 -1.56 -28.73
CA GLU A 20 1.45 -0.37 -27.96
C GLU A 20 0.34 0.32 -27.12
N GLY A 21 -0.66 -0.46 -26.67
CA GLY A 21 -1.74 0.04 -25.84
C GLY A 21 -3.03 0.43 -26.57
N ALA A 22 -3.02 0.52 -27.90
CA ALA A 22 -4.19 0.78 -28.74
C ALA A 22 -4.72 -0.51 -29.37
N GLU A 23 -6.04 -0.61 -29.53
CA GLU A 23 -6.69 -1.73 -30.21
C GLU A 23 -6.81 -1.41 -31.71
N LEU A 24 -6.25 -2.30 -32.55
CA LEU A 24 -6.24 -2.15 -34.01
C LEU A 24 -6.79 -3.39 -34.70
N GLU A 25 -7.39 -3.22 -35.87
CA GLU A 25 -7.85 -4.31 -36.72
C GLU A 25 -6.78 -4.71 -37.74
N LEU A 26 -6.16 -5.87 -37.52
CA LEU A 26 -4.98 -6.32 -38.25
C LEU A 26 -5.27 -7.56 -39.09
N CYS A 27 -4.62 -7.68 -40.24
CA CYS A 27 -4.62 -8.92 -41.02
C CYS A 27 -3.72 -9.98 -40.39
N ASP A 28 -3.79 -11.22 -40.90
CA ASP A 28 -3.01 -12.35 -40.39
C ASP A 28 -1.49 -12.14 -40.37
N SER A 29 -0.96 -11.26 -41.22
CA SER A 29 0.47 -10.92 -41.24
C SER A 29 0.87 -9.84 -40.22
N CYS A 30 -0.10 -9.07 -39.72
CA CYS A 30 0.16 -7.95 -38.83
C CYS A 30 -0.25 -8.23 -37.37
N LYS A 31 -1.03 -9.29 -37.12
CA LYS A 31 -1.43 -9.69 -35.76
C LYS A 31 -0.25 -10.04 -34.84
N ASP A 32 0.89 -10.46 -35.41
CA ASP A 32 2.08 -10.85 -34.64
C ASP A 32 2.76 -9.67 -33.93
N PHE A 33 2.44 -8.43 -34.33
CA PHE A 33 2.99 -7.22 -33.70
C PHE A 33 2.26 -6.83 -32.40
N GLY A 34 1.27 -7.60 -31.95
CA GLY A 34 0.59 -7.34 -30.70
C GLY A 34 0.01 -8.59 -30.04
N THR A 35 -0.71 -8.38 -28.94
CA THR A 35 -1.37 -9.46 -28.21
C THR A 35 -2.84 -9.53 -28.59
N GLU A 36 -3.33 -10.71 -28.96
CA GLU A 36 -4.74 -10.93 -29.29
C GLU A 36 -5.64 -10.67 -28.07
N VAL A 37 -6.63 -9.79 -28.23
CA VAL A 37 -7.65 -9.54 -27.20
C VAL A 37 -8.89 -10.32 -27.60
N ARG A 38 -9.14 -11.45 -26.92
CA ARG A 38 -10.41 -12.16 -27.08
C ARG A 38 -11.53 -11.32 -26.46
N THR A 39 -12.27 -10.60 -27.30
CA THR A 39 -13.56 -10.03 -26.90
C THR A 39 -14.53 -11.19 -26.73
N THR A 40 -14.74 -11.60 -25.49
CA THR A 40 -15.84 -12.50 -25.15
C THR A 40 -17.13 -11.71 -25.32
N SER A 41 -17.65 -11.66 -26.55
CA SER A 41 -18.91 -10.98 -26.83
C SER A 41 -20.03 -11.60 -25.98
N PRO A 42 -20.75 -10.82 -25.16
CA PRO A 42 -21.91 -11.32 -24.44
C PRO A 42 -22.99 -11.61 -25.48
N SER A 43 -23.27 -12.90 -25.70
CA SER A 43 -24.41 -13.36 -26.47
C SER A 43 -25.69 -12.77 -25.88
N SER A 44 -26.42 -12.01 -26.68
CA SER A 44 -27.72 -11.46 -26.35
C SER A 44 -28.79 -12.54 -26.31
N SER A 45 -29.49 -12.68 -25.17
CA SER A 45 -30.93 -12.99 -25.10
C SER A 45 -31.44 -12.98 -23.65
N GLY A 46 -32.38 -12.07 -23.35
CA GLY A 46 -33.33 -12.06 -22.23
C GLY A 46 -32.79 -12.35 -20.81
N SER A 47 -32.72 -11.38 -19.90
CA SER A 47 -33.91 -10.90 -19.21
C SER A 47 -33.66 -9.52 -18.58
N LYS A 48 -34.29 -8.51 -19.19
CA LYS A 48 -34.94 -7.39 -18.49
C LYS A 48 -35.52 -7.88 -17.15
N TYR A 49 -35.33 -7.11 -16.09
CA TYR A 49 -35.69 -7.37 -14.68
C TYR A 49 -34.93 -8.50 -13.97
N SER A 50 -33.94 -8.13 -13.14
CA SER A 50 -33.79 -8.52 -11.72
C SER A 50 -32.32 -8.43 -11.30
N THR A 51 -31.99 -7.46 -10.46
CA THR A 51 -31.25 -7.72 -9.22
C THR A 51 -31.49 -6.55 -8.27
N SER A 52 -32.36 -6.82 -7.31
CA SER A 52 -32.28 -6.27 -5.96
C SER A 52 -30.84 -6.27 -5.45
N SER A 53 -30.61 -5.31 -4.57
CA SER A 53 -29.46 -5.15 -3.70
C SER A 53 -28.84 -6.44 -3.14
N SER A 54 -27.56 -6.28 -2.83
CA SER A 54 -26.75 -6.96 -1.81
C SER A 54 -25.78 -8.05 -2.28
N SER A 55 -24.53 -7.84 -1.83
CA SER A 55 -23.58 -8.84 -1.33
C SER A 55 -23.24 -10.01 -2.25
N GLY A 56 -21.99 -9.99 -2.72
CA GLY A 56 -21.44 -11.00 -3.62
C GLY A 56 -21.26 -12.39 -3.02
N LYS A 57 -20.76 -13.29 -3.87
CA LYS A 57 -19.68 -14.23 -3.53
C LYS A 57 -19.21 -14.99 -4.76
N ALA A 58 -17.92 -15.30 -4.70
CA ALA A 58 -17.14 -16.09 -5.62
C ALA A 58 -17.67 -17.53 -5.79
N SER A 59 -17.24 -18.17 -6.87
CA SER A 59 -17.24 -19.63 -6.97
C SER A 59 -16.04 -20.13 -7.76
N GLY A 60 -15.29 -21.03 -7.13
CA GLY A 60 -14.27 -21.88 -7.72
C GLY A 60 -13.29 -22.31 -6.62
N ALA A 61 -13.16 -23.55 -6.20
CA ALA A 61 -13.93 -24.76 -6.34
C ALA A 61 -13.54 -25.62 -5.12
N SER A 62 -14.49 -26.32 -4.51
CA SER A 62 -14.18 -27.28 -3.44
C SER A 62 -14.93 -28.58 -3.72
N THR A 63 -14.16 -29.57 -4.15
CA THR A 63 -14.47 -30.98 -3.94
C THR A 63 -14.34 -31.26 -2.44
N SER A 64 -15.41 -31.76 -1.85
CA SER A 64 -15.52 -32.11 -0.44
C SER A 64 -15.07 -33.55 -0.21
N SER A 65 -14.19 -33.75 0.77
CA SER A 65 -14.14 -34.98 1.54
C SER A 65 -14.12 -34.65 3.03
N ALA A 66 -14.99 -35.36 3.73
CA ALA A 66 -15.46 -35.14 5.08
C ALA A 66 -14.37 -35.08 6.17
N GLY A 67 -14.70 -34.33 7.23
CA GLY A 67 -13.99 -34.36 8.50
C GLY A 67 -14.66 -33.44 9.50
N ALA A 68 -15.68 -33.95 10.19
CA ALA A 68 -16.30 -33.29 11.33
C ALA A 68 -15.30 -33.21 12.49
N GLY A 69 -15.18 -32.04 13.11
CA GLY A 69 -14.35 -31.81 14.28
C GLY A 69 -14.75 -30.50 14.94
N SER A 70 -15.38 -30.62 16.10
CA SER A 70 -15.97 -29.59 16.93
C SER A 70 -14.96 -28.68 17.64
N SER A 71 -15.49 -27.53 18.08
CA SER A 71 -15.18 -26.81 19.33
C SER A 71 -13.82 -26.10 19.48
N SER A 72 -13.96 -24.77 19.62
CA SER A 72 -13.23 -23.89 20.53
C SER A 72 -11.70 -23.97 20.57
N SER A 73 -11.09 -23.00 19.90
CA SER A 73 -9.87 -22.37 20.41
C SER A 73 -9.81 -20.93 19.91
N SER A 74 -10.06 -20.02 20.83
CA SER A 74 -9.49 -18.67 20.86
C SER A 74 -8.07 -18.67 20.29
N GLY A 75 -7.90 -18.02 19.15
CA GLY A 75 -6.62 -17.92 18.47
C GLY A 75 -6.80 -17.01 17.27
N SER A 76 -6.37 -15.76 17.41
CA SER A 76 -6.41 -14.73 16.39
C SER A 76 -6.12 -15.31 15.02
N THR A 77 -7.09 -15.21 14.11
CA THR A 77 -6.88 -15.37 12.68
C THR A 77 -5.91 -14.28 12.27
N ARG A 78 -4.61 -14.56 12.41
CA ARG A 78 -3.55 -13.74 11.82
C ARG A 78 -3.82 -13.79 10.33
N ARG A 79 -4.53 -12.78 9.83
CA ARG A 79 -4.60 -12.49 8.40
C ARG A 79 -3.16 -12.57 7.91
N ARG A 80 -2.90 -13.39 6.88
CA ARG A 80 -1.58 -13.42 6.27
C ARG A 80 -1.28 -11.97 5.88
N ARG A 81 -0.26 -11.38 6.50
CA ARG A 81 0.26 -10.06 6.13
C ARG A 81 0.52 -10.11 4.63
N ASP A 82 -0.15 -9.25 3.87
CA ASP A 82 0.13 -9.08 2.46
C ASP A 82 1.28 -8.07 2.30
N MET A 83 1.98 -8.08 1.17
CA MET A 83 3.12 -7.20 0.90
C MET A 83 2.78 -5.71 0.98
N PHE A 84 1.49 -5.35 0.91
CA PHE A 84 0.99 -3.99 1.06
C PHE A 84 0.81 -3.57 2.52
N ASP A 85 0.65 -4.51 3.45
CA ASP A 85 0.52 -4.22 4.89
C ASP A 85 1.87 -3.79 5.51
N ASP A 86 2.98 -4.10 4.85
CA ASP A 86 4.35 -3.78 5.29
C ASP A 86 4.93 -2.54 4.59
N MET A 87 4.17 -1.85 3.72
CA MET A 87 4.60 -0.57 3.15
C MET A 87 4.32 0.56 4.14
N ASP A 88 5.39 1.26 4.54
CA ASP A 88 5.30 2.44 5.37
C ASP A 88 4.59 3.59 4.61
N GLU A 89 3.46 4.06 5.11
CA GLU A 89 2.75 5.22 4.58
C GLU A 89 3.30 6.50 5.22
N ILE A 90 3.56 7.53 4.41
CA ILE A 90 4.03 8.83 4.89
C ILE A 90 2.84 9.59 5.45
N ALA A 91 2.98 10.12 6.67
CA ALA A 91 1.94 10.88 7.35
C ALA A 91 1.51 12.10 6.52
N ALA A 92 0.21 12.37 6.45
CA ALA A 92 -0.34 13.47 5.67
C ALA A 92 0.20 14.86 6.08
N ASP A 93 0.64 15.00 7.33
CA ASP A 93 1.17 16.22 7.95
C ASP A 93 2.72 16.27 8.01
N TYR A 94 3.40 15.48 7.17
CA TYR A 94 4.87 15.40 7.16
C TYR A 94 5.56 16.76 6.95
N ASP A 95 4.97 17.65 6.16
CA ASP A 95 5.50 18.96 5.82
C ASP A 95 5.53 19.89 7.05
N ASP A 96 4.45 19.92 7.82
CA ASP A 96 4.37 20.67 9.06
C ASP A 96 5.27 20.05 10.15
N ARG A 97 5.33 18.71 10.26
CA ARG A 97 6.26 18.03 11.19
C ARG A 97 7.71 18.41 10.94
N ILE A 98 8.14 18.42 9.67
CA ILE A 98 9.50 18.83 9.30
C ILE A 98 9.74 20.30 9.66
N ARG A 99 8.78 21.18 9.37
CA ARG A 99 8.91 22.61 9.65
C ARG A 99 9.02 22.88 11.16
N SER A 100 8.13 22.32 11.96
CA SER A 100 8.13 22.48 13.42
C SER A 100 9.41 21.93 14.05
N ALA A 101 9.90 20.78 13.60
CA ALA A 101 11.13 20.19 14.10
C ALA A 101 12.39 20.98 13.68
N ARG A 102 12.39 21.59 12.49
CA ARG A 102 13.45 22.51 12.07
C ARG A 102 13.49 23.75 12.94
N GLU A 103 12.32 24.34 13.21
CA GLU A 103 12.17 25.57 13.98
C GLU A 103 12.50 25.38 15.45
N SER A 104 12.13 24.24 16.05
CA SER A 104 12.50 23.92 17.44
C SER A 104 14.03 23.82 17.63
N ARG A 105 14.75 23.43 16.57
CA ARG A 105 16.22 23.38 16.53
C ARG A 105 16.87 24.68 16.04
N ASN A 106 16.07 25.72 15.76
CA ASN A 106 16.52 27.03 15.23
C ASN A 106 17.40 26.92 13.98
N LEU A 107 17.14 25.93 13.11
CA LEU A 107 17.90 25.75 11.88
C LEU A 107 17.26 26.49 10.72
N THR A 108 18.08 27.08 9.86
CA THR A 108 17.62 27.55 8.55
C THR A 108 17.42 26.37 7.60
N GLN A 109 16.60 26.54 6.56
CA GLN A 109 16.40 25.52 5.53
C GLN A 109 17.71 25.13 4.82
N GLU A 110 18.63 26.08 4.67
CA GLU A 110 19.92 25.86 4.03
C GLU A 110 20.87 25.05 4.93
N GLU A 111 20.90 25.33 6.23
CA GLU A 111 21.68 24.55 7.20
C GLU A 111 21.16 23.12 7.33
N LEU A 112 19.84 22.92 7.35
CA LEU A 112 19.25 21.58 7.35
C LEU A 112 19.63 20.81 6.08
N ALA A 113 19.52 21.47 4.92
CA ALA A 113 19.91 20.88 3.64
C ALA A 113 21.38 20.46 3.62
N ASN A 114 22.29 21.32 4.11
CA ASN A 114 23.71 21.04 4.22
C ASN A 114 23.99 19.86 5.17
N LYS A 115 23.30 19.78 6.31
CA LYS A 115 23.43 18.65 7.25
C LYS A 115 23.00 17.32 6.63
N LEU A 116 21.98 17.34 5.78
CA LEU A 116 21.44 16.13 5.14
C LEU A 116 22.16 15.76 3.82
N ASN A 117 23.10 16.60 3.38
CA ASN A 117 23.71 16.55 2.05
C ASN A 117 22.65 16.54 0.94
N GLU A 118 21.64 17.39 1.07
CA GLU A 118 20.56 17.56 0.10
C GLU A 118 20.51 19.01 -0.40
N LYS A 119 19.79 19.24 -1.51
CA LYS A 119 19.63 20.60 -2.07
C LYS A 119 18.65 21.40 -1.22
N ALA A 120 18.95 22.67 -0.94
CA ALA A 120 18.04 23.57 -0.22
C ALA A 120 16.66 23.72 -0.90
N SER A 121 16.63 23.60 -2.24
CA SER A 121 15.37 23.60 -3.00
C SER A 121 14.50 22.37 -2.73
N LEU A 122 15.08 21.24 -2.33
CA LEU A 122 14.32 20.03 -1.96
C LEU A 122 13.62 20.25 -0.62
N ILE A 123 14.36 20.70 0.40
CA ILE A 123 13.80 21.01 1.73
C ILE A 123 12.65 22.03 1.63
N ARG A 124 12.82 23.07 0.81
CA ARG A 124 11.76 24.08 0.54
C ARG A 124 10.47 23.50 -0.05
N LYS A 125 10.56 22.44 -0.84
CA LYS A 125 9.41 21.78 -1.46
C LYS A 125 8.76 20.80 -0.49
N LEU A 126 9.58 20.08 0.29
CA LEU A 126 9.12 19.18 1.35
C LEU A 126 8.34 19.95 2.42
N GLU A 127 8.86 21.07 2.92
CA GLU A 127 8.17 21.93 3.90
C GLU A 127 6.92 22.63 3.32
N ARG A 128 6.66 22.54 2.01
CA ARG A 128 5.43 23.07 1.39
C ARG A 128 4.42 21.96 1.06
N GLY A 129 4.83 20.70 1.17
CA GLY A 129 4.00 19.56 0.75
C GLY A 129 3.97 19.32 -0.77
N ASP A 130 4.83 19.99 -1.56
CA ASP A 130 4.80 19.90 -3.03
C ASP A 130 5.26 18.53 -3.57
N ILE A 131 6.10 17.83 -2.79
CA ILE A 131 6.76 16.58 -3.19
C ILE A 131 6.87 15.66 -1.98
N LEU A 132 6.62 14.36 -2.15
CA LEU A 132 6.87 13.37 -1.10
C LEU A 132 8.37 13.06 -0.96
N PRO A 133 8.89 12.93 0.28
CA PRO A 133 10.27 12.51 0.50
C PRO A 133 10.49 11.08 -0.04
N SER A 134 11.67 10.83 -0.61
CA SER A 134 12.10 9.46 -0.89
C SER A 134 12.53 8.78 0.41
N ASP A 135 12.48 7.45 0.48
CA ASP A 135 12.83 6.67 1.68
C ASP A 135 14.20 7.05 2.26
N GLY A 136 15.16 7.37 1.39
CA GLY A 136 16.49 7.82 1.79
C GLY A 136 16.48 9.18 2.47
N VAL A 137 15.72 10.14 1.93
CA VAL A 137 15.57 11.49 2.49
C VAL A 137 14.73 11.47 3.76
N GLN A 138 13.68 10.66 3.79
CA GLN A 138 12.85 10.44 4.97
C GLN A 138 13.68 9.95 6.15
N LYS A 139 14.41 8.82 5.99
CA LYS A 139 15.27 8.27 7.05
C LYS A 139 16.34 9.25 7.53
N LYS A 140 16.84 10.11 6.64
CA LYS A 140 17.77 11.18 7.00
C LYS A 140 17.10 12.26 7.86
N LEU A 141 15.90 12.70 7.47
CA LEU A 141 15.13 13.70 8.20
C LEU A 141 14.79 13.19 9.60
N GLU A 142 14.24 11.98 9.70
CA GLU A 142 13.89 11.32 10.96
C GLU A 142 15.09 11.27 11.93
N ARG A 143 16.27 10.86 11.46
CA ARG A 143 17.50 10.82 12.28
C ARG A 143 18.05 12.19 12.65
N SER A 144 17.90 13.18 11.76
CA SER A 144 18.49 14.50 11.97
C SER A 144 17.63 15.41 12.84
N LEU A 145 16.32 15.17 12.86
CA LEU A 145 15.31 15.94 13.55
C LEU A 145 14.68 15.17 14.73
N ASP A 146 15.02 13.87 14.88
CA ASP A 146 14.48 12.94 15.87
C ASP A 146 12.94 12.93 15.89
N ILE A 147 12.34 12.81 14.70
CA ILE A 147 10.88 12.75 14.47
C ILE A 147 10.50 11.52 13.66
N SER A 148 9.24 11.09 13.74
CA SER A 148 8.65 10.06 12.86
C SER A 148 7.80 10.69 11.76
N LEU A 149 8.09 10.34 10.50
CA LEU A 149 7.34 10.83 9.33
C LEU A 149 6.37 9.78 8.76
N THR A 150 6.36 8.55 9.29
CA THR A 150 5.40 7.50 8.93
C THR A 150 4.12 7.57 9.76
N GLU A 151 3.00 7.21 9.14
CA GLU A 151 1.70 7.04 9.81
C GLU A 151 1.69 5.66 10.49
N GLY A 152 1.58 5.62 11.83
CA GLY A 152 1.55 4.36 12.59
C GLY A 152 2.74 4.11 13.53
N THR A 153 3.66 5.06 13.68
CA THR A 153 4.64 5.06 14.77
C THR A 153 4.48 6.26 15.69
N ASP A 154 3.24 6.52 16.12
CA ASP A 154 2.90 7.22 17.37
C ASP A 154 2.92 6.20 18.52
N VAL A 155 4.06 5.53 18.66
CA VAL A 155 4.46 4.95 19.93
C VAL A 155 5.76 5.63 20.26
N ASP A 156 5.65 6.73 20.99
CA ASP A 156 6.74 7.24 21.79
C ASP A 156 7.38 6.03 22.48
N ALA A 157 8.54 5.63 21.97
CA ALA A 157 9.49 4.79 22.65
C ALA A 157 10.17 5.64 23.73
N ASP A 158 9.38 6.39 24.50
CA ASP A 158 9.75 6.86 25.81
C ASP A 158 9.83 5.60 26.67
N ASP A 159 11.04 5.05 26.70
CA ASP A 159 11.66 4.50 27.89
C ASP A 159 10.63 3.93 28.87
N TRP A 160 10.19 2.68 28.62
CA TRP A 160 9.77 1.84 29.73
C TRP A 160 11.00 1.65 30.60
N SER A 161 11.28 2.65 31.42
CA SER A 161 12.17 2.54 32.54
C SER A 161 11.53 1.47 33.41
N SER A 162 12.02 0.24 33.28
CA SER A 162 11.82 -0.82 34.26
C SER A 162 12.61 -0.44 35.53
N GLY A 163 12.31 0.74 36.08
CA GLY A 163 12.67 1.10 37.43
C GLY A 163 11.93 0.13 38.33
N SER A 164 12.68 -0.78 38.94
CA SER A 164 12.25 -1.76 39.93
C SER A 164 11.36 -1.11 41.00
N SER A 165 10.04 -1.13 40.79
CA SER A 165 9.09 -0.99 41.88
C SER A 165 9.09 -2.33 42.58
N SER A 166 9.91 -2.44 43.62
CA SER A 166 9.74 -3.44 44.67
C SER A 166 8.37 -3.20 45.30
N GLY A 167 7.33 -3.67 44.64
CA GLY A 167 5.97 -3.67 45.15
C GLY A 167 5.98 -4.52 46.41
N MET A 168 5.67 -3.90 47.55
CA MET A 168 5.43 -4.61 48.80
C MET A 168 4.40 -5.71 48.51
N THR A 169 4.85 -6.95 48.56
CA THR A 169 3.96 -8.08 48.32
C THR A 169 3.18 -8.35 49.61
N LEU A 170 2.01 -8.97 49.50
CA LEU A 170 1.21 -9.39 50.67
C LEU A 170 1.99 -10.30 51.64
N GLY A 171 3.17 -10.81 51.25
CA GLY A 171 4.09 -11.56 52.10
C GLY A 171 4.83 -10.73 53.15
N ASP A 172 4.98 -9.42 52.97
CA ASP A 172 5.71 -8.55 53.92
C ASP A 172 4.90 -8.17 55.17
N VAL A 173 3.61 -8.54 55.23
CA VAL A 173 2.66 -8.12 56.28
C VAL A 173 2.42 -9.21 57.35
N VAL A 174 2.93 -10.43 57.20
CA VAL A 174 2.60 -11.53 58.13
C VAL A 174 3.76 -11.87 59.08
N LYS A 175 3.71 -11.34 60.31
CA LYS A 175 4.48 -11.89 61.45
C LYS A 175 3.67 -13.00 62.11
N ARG A 176 4.13 -14.25 61.97
CA ARG A 176 3.65 -15.38 62.77
C ARG A 176 4.22 -15.20 64.18
N LYS A 177 3.33 -15.10 65.18
CA LYS A 177 3.70 -15.00 66.59
C LYS A 177 3.48 -16.40 67.20
N ASP A 178 4.54 -16.95 67.80
CA ASP A 178 4.50 -18.18 68.59
C ASP A 178 3.64 -18.03 69.86
#